data_AF-W6MMF3-F1
#
_entry.id   AF-W6MMF3-F1
#
_cell.length_a   1.000
_cell.length_b   1.000
_cell.length_c   1.000
_cell.angle_alpha   90.00
_cell.angle_beta   90.00
_cell.angle_gamma   90.00
#
_symmetry.space_group_name_H-M   'P 1'
#
loop_
_entity.id
_entity.type
_entity.pdbx_description
1 polymer ?
#
loop_
_entity_poly.entity_id
_entity_poly.type
_entity_poly.pdbx_seq_one_letter_code
_entity_poly.pdbx_strand_id
1 'polypeptide(L)'
;MEKSTTNAISNILSTITISPSGLSLHHHLLHKKKSFSPRTKSIESIGKRRLSDESLRLNAVRSKRNHLRNPGCGSSSSSQQTFNPYDTSQLLERMSTFEILRWTIDDQRLTPLECSRFGWHCARKNELECSTCHAVMMVKLDVLSSTSALFFEDEDPEDDVDQEEESRQLQFRLVDNYLQRLHSDHFVHCPWKNKGVPLSYYLFDYTDTSTQLANLENTLLELQDNVDLLSTRSFKLALDDSVINDLQAWTNGKIGKLAATVGLLGWELKIQTFGTKKLSLLKCPRCLRRILLSEVSNAKLQSIPPNGVLMPIDFPPELGSENDESDENEEEINVIEEHQPWCSFVALTEHEHIQGYKLIMAMIQSNKNGLGTSIPSTPLDRDNDEIMSDADMSVNESLSRLEDLKKLF
;
A
#
# COMPACT_ATOMS: atom_id res chain seq x y z
N MET A 1 22.84 28.46 40.14
CA MET A 1 21.73 27.50 40.00
C MET A 1 21.21 27.68 38.58
N GLU A 2 21.61 26.80 37.66
CA GLU A 2 21.13 26.65 36.26
C GLU A 2 22.23 25.94 35.43
N LYS A 3 22.44 24.62 35.64
CA LYS A 3 23.20 23.73 34.74
C LYS A 3 22.87 22.25 35.05
N SER A 4 21.60 21.84 34.95
CA SER A 4 21.22 20.44 35.27
C SER A 4 20.06 19.87 34.44
N THR A 5 19.85 20.36 33.22
CA THR A 5 18.77 19.84 32.34
C THR A 5 19.24 19.29 31.00
N THR A 6 20.52 19.45 30.63
CA THR A 6 21.07 18.94 29.37
C THR A 6 21.63 17.52 29.44
N ASN A 7 21.84 16.94 30.63
CA ASN A 7 22.42 15.59 30.77
C ASN A 7 21.40 14.44 30.78
N ALA A 8 20.09 14.72 30.83
CA ALA A 8 19.07 13.66 30.88
C ALA A 8 18.70 13.11 29.49
N ILE A 9 18.82 13.91 28.43
CA ILE A 9 18.43 13.52 27.06
C ILE A 9 19.54 12.68 26.37
N SER A 10 20.81 12.88 26.72
CA SER A 10 21.93 12.08 26.19
C SER A 10 21.93 10.63 26.70
N ASN A 11 21.33 10.36 27.86
CA ASN A 11 21.34 9.02 28.48
C ASN A 11 20.26 8.07 27.95
N ILE A 12 19.20 8.56 27.29
CA ILE A 12 18.18 7.69 26.70
C ILE A 12 18.61 7.19 25.31
N LEU A 13 19.42 7.97 24.58
CA LEU A 13 19.93 7.61 23.24
C LEU A 13 21.23 6.78 23.26
N SER A 14 21.94 6.70 24.40
CA SER A 14 23.24 6.00 24.50
C SER A 14 23.17 4.53 24.93
N THR A 15 21.97 3.97 25.13
CA THR A 15 21.81 2.53 25.51
C THR A 15 21.61 1.61 24.30
N ILE A 16 21.71 2.13 23.07
CA ILE A 16 21.74 1.32 21.85
C ILE A 16 23.20 1.23 21.37
N THR A 17 23.98 0.36 22.00
CA THR A 17 25.28 -0.06 21.46
C THR A 17 25.05 -1.14 20.39
N ILE A 18 25.15 -0.75 19.12
CA ILE A 18 25.32 -1.68 17.99
C ILE A 18 26.78 -1.61 17.57
N SER A 19 27.50 -2.73 17.72
CA SER A 19 28.86 -2.91 17.23
C SER A 19 28.90 -2.83 15.70
N PRO A 20 29.91 -2.17 15.10
CA PRO A 20 30.07 -2.12 13.66
C PRO A 20 30.89 -3.32 13.19
N SER A 21 30.21 -4.34 12.67
CA SER A 21 30.83 -5.42 11.89
C SER A 21 30.18 -5.42 10.52
N GLY A 22 30.92 -4.98 9.51
CA GLY A 22 30.44 -4.79 8.15
C GLY A 22 29.82 -6.05 7.55
N LEU A 23 28.71 -5.87 6.82
CA LEU A 23 28.20 -6.87 5.90
C LEU A 23 27.78 -6.22 4.59
N SER A 24 28.44 -6.73 3.57
CA SER A 24 28.22 -6.60 2.14
C SER A 24 26.74 -6.72 1.76
N LEU A 25 26.30 -5.87 0.83
CA LEU A 25 25.00 -5.96 0.17
C LEU A 25 24.99 -7.22 -0.71
N HIS A 26 24.50 -8.34 -0.16
CA HIS A 26 24.09 -9.48 -0.95
C HIS A 26 22.56 -9.49 -1.03
N HIS A 27 22.04 -9.14 -2.21
CA HIS A 27 20.67 -9.41 -2.61
C HIS A 27 20.41 -10.92 -2.50
N HIS A 28 19.58 -11.34 -1.54
CA HIS A 28 18.98 -12.67 -1.54
C HIS A 28 17.47 -12.54 -1.62
N LEU A 29 16.96 -12.68 -2.84
CA LEU A 29 15.55 -12.91 -3.13
C LEU A 29 15.17 -14.28 -2.56
N LEU A 30 14.37 -14.30 -1.49
CA LEU A 30 13.66 -15.49 -1.07
C LEU A 30 12.19 -15.34 -1.48
N HIS A 31 11.87 -15.84 -2.67
CA HIS A 31 10.49 -16.13 -3.06
C HIS A 31 10.05 -17.42 -2.35
N LYS A 32 9.26 -17.32 -1.28
CA LYS A 32 8.40 -18.45 -0.85
C LYS A 32 7.19 -18.50 -1.79
N LYS A 33 7.31 -19.29 -2.87
CA LYS A 33 6.16 -19.65 -3.72
C LYS A 33 5.26 -20.61 -2.91
N LYS A 34 4.09 -20.15 -2.43
CA LYS A 34 3.00 -21.05 -2.04
C LYS A 34 2.27 -21.47 -3.33
N SER A 35 2.53 -22.70 -3.78
CA SER A 35 1.94 -23.28 -4.98
C SER A 35 0.47 -23.65 -4.73
N PHE A 36 -0.45 -22.99 -5.42
CA PHE A 36 -1.81 -23.48 -5.61
C PHE A 36 -1.83 -24.39 -6.85
N SER A 37 -2.17 -25.66 -6.66
CA SER A 37 -2.33 -26.66 -7.73
C SER A 37 -3.75 -26.61 -8.31
N PRO A 38 -3.94 -26.45 -9.63
CA PRO A 38 -5.25 -26.63 -10.25
C PRO A 38 -5.46 -28.10 -10.68
N ARG A 39 -6.37 -28.81 -10.01
CA ARG A 39 -6.91 -30.11 -10.47
C ARG A 39 -7.97 -29.88 -11.56
N THR A 40 -7.66 -30.23 -12.81
CA THR A 40 -8.66 -30.29 -13.90
C THR A 40 -9.24 -31.71 -14.03
N LYS A 41 -10.58 -31.81 -14.01
CA LYS A 41 -11.31 -33.05 -14.34
C LYS A 41 -11.42 -33.23 -15.86
N SER A 42 -11.15 -34.45 -16.28
CA SER A 42 -11.31 -34.99 -17.64
C SER A 42 -12.72 -34.76 -18.21
N ILE A 43 -12.80 -34.23 -19.43
CA ILE A 43 -13.96 -34.32 -20.31
C ILE A 43 -13.50 -34.96 -21.61
N GLU A 44 -14.12 -36.09 -21.95
CA GLU A 44 -13.84 -36.88 -23.13
C GLU A 44 -14.29 -36.20 -24.44
N SER A 45 -13.54 -36.58 -25.48
CA SER A 45 -13.55 -36.25 -26.90
C SER A 45 -14.89 -36.12 -27.64
N ILE A 46 -14.90 -35.31 -28.71
CA ILE A 46 -15.34 -35.68 -30.08
C ILE A 46 -14.92 -34.57 -31.08
N GLY A 47 -14.35 -34.96 -32.24
CA GLY A 47 -14.52 -34.21 -33.50
C GLY A 47 -13.29 -33.64 -34.22
N LYS A 48 -12.48 -34.51 -34.84
CA LYS A 48 -11.43 -34.18 -35.83
C LYS A 48 -11.97 -33.40 -37.04
N ARG A 49 -11.32 -32.29 -37.44
CA ARG A 49 -11.07 -31.91 -38.86
C ARG A 49 -9.75 -31.13 -38.98
N ARG A 50 -9.10 -31.33 -40.13
CA ARG A 50 -7.68 -31.11 -40.43
C ARG A 50 -7.53 -29.98 -41.48
N LEU A 51 -6.38 -29.30 -41.44
CA LEU A 51 -5.71 -28.49 -42.49
C LEU A 51 -6.35 -27.10 -42.77
N SER A 52 -5.63 -25.98 -42.96
CA SER A 52 -4.24 -25.73 -43.36
C SER A 52 -3.74 -24.33 -42.97
N ASP A 53 -2.42 -24.25 -42.78
CA ASP A 53 -1.45 -23.17 -43.02
C ASP A 53 -1.93 -21.87 -43.72
N GLU A 54 -1.73 -20.70 -43.09
CA GLU A 54 -1.40 -19.42 -43.79
C GLU A 54 -0.86 -18.33 -42.83
N SER A 55 0.46 -18.11 -42.91
CA SER A 55 1.28 -16.91 -42.69
C SER A 55 0.71 -15.60 -42.10
N LEU A 56 1.43 -15.13 -41.07
CA LEU A 56 1.91 -13.74 -40.82
C LEU A 56 1.09 -12.58 -41.41
N ARG A 57 0.23 -11.96 -40.60
CA ARG A 57 -0.14 -10.55 -40.77
C ARG A 57 -0.24 -9.80 -39.44
N LEU A 58 0.69 -8.85 -39.32
CA LEU A 58 0.72 -7.75 -38.36
C LEU A 58 -0.64 -7.05 -38.30
N ASN A 59 -1.28 -7.07 -37.12
CA ASN A 59 -2.47 -6.26 -36.89
C ASN A 59 -2.08 -4.89 -36.37
N ALA A 60 -2.00 -3.96 -37.32
CA ALA A 60 -2.17 -2.54 -37.10
C ALA A 60 -3.48 -2.31 -36.31
N VAL A 61 -3.35 -1.74 -35.10
CA VAL A 61 -4.49 -1.32 -34.30
C VAL A 61 -5.17 -0.15 -35.02
N ARG A 62 -6.26 -0.46 -35.72
CA ARG A 62 -7.24 0.51 -36.21
C ARG A 62 -7.86 1.24 -35.02
N SER A 63 -7.39 2.47 -34.79
CA SER A 63 -8.10 3.47 -34.00
C SER A 63 -9.48 3.74 -34.63
N LYS A 64 -10.51 3.10 -34.08
CA LYS A 64 -11.90 3.45 -34.37
C LYS A 64 -12.23 4.68 -33.54
N ARG A 65 -12.21 5.84 -34.22
CA ARG A 65 -12.94 7.06 -33.85
C ARG A 65 -14.34 6.68 -33.39
N ASN A 66 -14.69 7.06 -32.16
CA ASN A 66 -16.08 7.26 -31.77
C ASN A 66 -16.19 8.49 -30.86
N HIS A 67 -16.95 9.45 -31.38
CA HIS A 67 -17.66 10.53 -30.69
C HIS A 67 -16.89 11.53 -29.82
N LEU A 68 -16.57 12.65 -30.48
CA LEU A 68 -16.60 13.99 -29.91
C LEU A 68 -17.87 14.18 -29.04
N ARG A 69 -17.70 14.19 -27.72
CA ARG A 69 -18.57 14.95 -26.81
C ARG A 69 -17.79 16.17 -26.37
N ASN A 70 -18.11 17.31 -26.99
CA ASN A 70 -17.85 18.63 -26.42
C ASN A 70 -18.67 18.77 -25.14
N PRO A 71 -18.08 19.09 -23.97
CA PRO A 71 -18.82 19.74 -22.90
C PRO A 71 -18.78 21.24 -23.18
N GLY A 72 -19.90 21.76 -23.67
CA GLY A 72 -20.17 23.19 -23.67
C GLY A 72 -20.20 23.73 -22.24
N CYS A 73 -19.62 24.91 -22.09
CA CYS A 73 -19.74 25.82 -20.95
C CYS A 73 -21.17 25.88 -20.38
N GLY A 74 -21.29 25.77 -19.05
CA GLY A 74 -22.45 26.27 -18.32
C GLY A 74 -23.00 25.36 -17.23
N SER A 75 -22.39 25.37 -16.04
CA SER A 75 -23.06 25.64 -14.76
C SER A 75 -22.11 25.30 -13.62
N SER A 76 -21.72 26.32 -12.86
CA SER A 76 -20.99 26.23 -11.60
C SER A 76 -21.85 25.57 -10.53
N SER A 77 -22.06 24.25 -10.62
CA SER A 77 -22.21 23.42 -9.43
C SER A 77 -20.83 23.27 -8.85
N SER A 78 -20.62 23.69 -7.60
CA SER A 78 -19.37 23.56 -6.84
C SER A 78 -18.66 22.24 -7.14
N SER A 79 -17.71 22.26 -8.07
CA SER A 79 -16.80 21.15 -8.30
C SER A 79 -16.01 21.05 -7.01
N GLN A 80 -16.33 20.06 -6.17
CA GLN A 80 -15.44 19.65 -5.09
C GLN A 80 -14.05 19.56 -5.74
N GLN A 81 -13.10 20.34 -5.25
CA GLN A 81 -11.73 20.24 -5.73
C GLN A 81 -11.28 18.80 -5.45
N THR A 82 -11.29 17.95 -6.48
CA THR A 82 -10.91 16.53 -6.36
C THR A 82 -9.40 16.35 -6.25
N PHE A 83 -8.64 17.44 -6.39
CA PHE A 83 -7.21 17.48 -6.21
C PHE A 83 -6.85 18.13 -4.87
N ASN A 84 -6.57 17.30 -3.86
CA ASN A 84 -5.88 17.72 -2.66
C ASN A 84 -4.72 16.74 -2.35
N PRO A 85 -3.48 17.06 -2.74
CA PRO A 85 -2.35 16.15 -2.56
C PRO A 85 -1.85 16.07 -1.12
N TYR A 86 -2.40 16.88 -0.21
CA TYR A 86 -2.00 16.93 1.20
C TYR A 86 -3.04 16.33 2.14
N ASP A 87 -4.15 15.81 1.60
CA ASP A 87 -5.17 15.12 2.37
C ASP A 87 -4.89 13.62 2.39
N THR A 88 -4.34 13.14 3.50
CA THR A 88 -4.07 11.72 3.73
C THR A 88 -5.33 10.88 3.62
N SER A 89 -6.50 11.39 4.00
CA SER A 89 -7.76 10.65 3.92
C SER A 89 -8.14 10.37 2.46
N GLN A 90 -7.98 11.36 1.58
CA GLN A 90 -8.21 11.18 0.14
C GLN A 90 -7.21 10.21 -0.49
N LEU A 91 -5.96 10.20 -0.03
CA LEU A 91 -4.98 9.19 -0.48
C LEU A 91 -5.44 7.78 -0.10
N LEU A 92 -5.80 7.57 1.17
CA LEU A 92 -6.27 6.26 1.66
C LEU A 92 -7.56 5.82 0.97
N GLU A 93 -8.47 6.76 0.66
CA GLU A 93 -9.68 6.47 -0.10
C GLU A 93 -9.35 5.91 -1.48
N ARG A 94 -8.44 6.56 -2.24
CA ARG A 94 -7.96 6.04 -3.53
C ARG A 94 -7.32 4.66 -3.38
N MET A 95 -6.46 4.48 -2.37
CA MET A 95 -5.84 3.18 -2.10
C MET A 95 -6.88 2.10 -1.82
N SER A 96 -7.95 2.42 -1.08
CA SER A 96 -8.97 1.43 -0.71
C SER A 96 -9.67 0.78 -1.92
N THR A 97 -9.62 1.40 -3.10
CA THR A 97 -10.20 0.86 -4.34
C THR A 97 -9.43 -0.33 -4.92
N PHE A 98 -8.19 -0.55 -4.50
CA PHE A 98 -7.33 -1.66 -4.94
C PHE A 98 -7.68 -2.95 -4.18
N GLU A 99 -8.94 -3.38 -4.33
CA GLU A 99 -9.42 -4.63 -3.75
C GLU A 99 -8.85 -5.85 -4.47
N ILE A 100 -8.76 -6.99 -3.77
CA ILE A 100 -8.14 -8.22 -4.29
C ILE A 100 -8.76 -8.74 -5.61
N LEU A 101 -10.03 -8.45 -5.86
CA LEU A 101 -10.72 -8.83 -7.10
C LEU A 101 -10.49 -7.84 -8.26
N ARG A 102 -10.10 -6.61 -7.92
CA ARG A 102 -9.87 -5.53 -8.89
C ARG A 102 -8.40 -5.34 -9.19
N TRP A 103 -7.51 -5.58 -8.23
CA TRP A 103 -6.07 -5.42 -8.43
C TRP A 103 -5.37 -6.76 -8.21
N THR A 104 -4.92 -7.36 -9.30
CA THR A 104 -4.23 -8.67 -9.30
C THR A 104 -2.76 -8.54 -9.66
N ILE A 105 -2.23 -7.31 -9.69
CA ILE A 105 -0.85 -7.03 -10.04
C ILE A 105 0.01 -7.17 -8.78
N ASP A 106 0.93 -8.12 -8.82
CA ASP A 106 1.90 -8.39 -7.75
C ASP A 106 3.28 -7.91 -8.19
N ASP A 107 3.58 -6.64 -7.93
CA ASP A 107 4.89 -6.03 -8.16
C ASP A 107 5.21 -5.05 -7.01
N GLN A 108 6.46 -5.06 -6.55
CA GLN A 108 6.89 -4.27 -5.38
C GLN A 108 7.03 -2.77 -5.67
N ARG A 109 7.10 -2.37 -6.95
CA ARG A 109 7.25 -0.97 -7.38
C ARG A 109 5.92 -0.40 -7.85
N LEU A 110 5.16 -1.16 -8.65
CA LEU A 110 3.83 -0.77 -9.11
C LEU A 110 2.75 -1.11 -8.07
N THR A 111 2.82 -0.44 -6.92
CA THR A 111 1.97 -0.72 -5.77
C THR A 111 0.67 0.12 -5.80
N PRO A 112 -0.39 -0.30 -5.05
CA PRO A 112 -1.56 0.53 -4.81
C PRO A 112 -1.24 1.92 -4.25
N LEU A 113 -0.23 2.00 -3.36
CA LEU A 113 0.25 3.27 -2.81
C LEU A 113 0.80 4.15 -3.94
N GLU A 114 1.69 3.61 -4.76
CA GLU A 114 2.33 4.38 -5.83
C GLU A 114 1.31 4.89 -6.85
N CYS A 115 0.38 4.05 -7.28
CA CYS A 115 -0.72 4.46 -8.14
C CYS A 115 -1.54 5.59 -7.50
N SER A 116 -1.91 5.45 -6.22
CA SER A 116 -2.76 6.41 -5.50
C SER A 116 -2.07 7.75 -5.25
N ARG A 117 -0.73 7.76 -5.09
CA ARG A 117 0.05 8.99 -4.93
C ARG A 117 -0.04 9.89 -6.16
N PHE A 118 -0.21 9.32 -7.35
CA PHE A 118 -0.43 10.07 -8.60
C PHE A 118 -1.91 10.22 -8.97
N GLY A 119 -2.81 10.11 -8.00
CA GLY A 119 -4.22 10.39 -8.19
C GLY A 119 -5.02 9.30 -8.90
N TRP A 120 -4.42 8.13 -9.12
CA TRP A 120 -5.08 6.98 -9.71
C TRP A 120 -5.83 6.17 -8.65
N HIS A 121 -7.02 5.70 -9.00
CA HIS A 121 -7.76 4.70 -8.24
C HIS A 121 -8.13 3.53 -9.16
N CYS A 122 -8.34 2.35 -8.60
CA CYS A 122 -8.70 1.15 -9.34
C CYS A 122 -10.22 1.15 -9.62
N ALA A 123 -10.61 1.55 -10.83
CA ALA A 123 -12.01 1.64 -11.24
C ALA A 123 -12.60 0.26 -11.59
N ARG A 124 -11.81 -0.60 -12.23
CA ARG A 124 -12.17 -1.98 -12.62
C ARG A 124 -10.96 -2.90 -12.51
N LYS A 125 -11.11 -4.16 -12.93
CA LYS A 125 -10.01 -5.15 -12.90
C LYS A 125 -8.78 -4.63 -13.67
N ASN A 126 -7.73 -4.34 -12.92
CA ASN A 126 -6.45 -3.77 -13.35
C ASN A 126 -6.62 -2.52 -14.22
N GLU A 127 -7.69 -1.75 -14.01
CA GLU A 127 -8.00 -0.53 -14.73
C GLU A 127 -7.90 0.65 -13.75
N LEU A 128 -6.92 1.49 -13.97
CA LEU A 128 -6.69 2.72 -13.22
C LEU A 128 -7.46 3.86 -13.87
N GLU A 129 -8.13 4.66 -13.05
CA GLU A 129 -8.77 5.91 -13.46
C GLU A 129 -8.24 7.06 -12.59
N CYS A 130 -7.99 8.21 -13.21
CA CYS A 130 -7.57 9.40 -12.47
C CYS A 130 -8.77 10.07 -11.80
N SER A 131 -8.68 10.29 -10.49
CA SER A 131 -9.70 10.96 -9.66
C SER A 131 -10.09 12.38 -10.10
N THR A 132 -9.23 13.05 -10.88
CA THR A 132 -9.46 14.45 -11.32
C THR A 132 -9.71 14.57 -12.81
N CYS A 133 -8.89 13.95 -13.65
CA CYS A 133 -9.02 14.09 -15.10
C CYS A 133 -9.75 12.92 -15.78
N HIS A 134 -10.09 11.85 -15.06
CA HIS A 134 -10.75 10.66 -15.60
C HIS A 134 -10.00 9.99 -16.77
N ALA A 135 -8.70 10.25 -16.90
CA ALA A 135 -7.84 9.45 -17.77
C ALA A 135 -7.86 8.00 -17.27
N VAL A 136 -7.82 7.04 -18.20
CA VAL A 136 -7.91 5.61 -17.90
C VAL A 136 -6.67 4.89 -18.42
N MET A 137 -6.13 3.98 -17.62
CA MET A 137 -5.00 3.13 -17.95
C MET A 137 -5.29 1.68 -17.57
N MET A 138 -5.13 0.76 -18.51
CA MET A 138 -5.22 -0.68 -18.24
C MET A 138 -3.83 -1.25 -18.00
N VAL A 139 -3.64 -1.87 -16.84
CA VAL A 139 -2.38 -2.52 -16.44
C VAL A 139 -2.48 -4.00 -16.75
N LYS A 140 -1.55 -4.48 -17.58
CA LYS A 140 -1.39 -5.90 -17.92
C LYS A 140 0.06 -6.27 -17.72
N LEU A 141 0.30 -7.13 -16.74
CA LEU A 141 1.57 -7.85 -16.55
C LEU A 141 1.38 -9.35 -16.88
N ASP A 142 0.29 -9.68 -17.57
CA ASP A 142 -0.11 -11.05 -17.89
C ASP A 142 1.03 -11.82 -18.59
N VAL A 143 1.15 -13.09 -18.17
CA VAL A 143 1.63 -14.23 -18.97
C VAL A 143 3.14 -14.51 -19.05
N LEU A 144 3.83 -14.69 -17.93
CA LEU A 144 5.05 -15.52 -17.92
C LEU A 144 5.06 -16.61 -16.84
N SER A 145 4.25 -16.47 -15.78
CA SER A 145 4.18 -17.49 -14.72
C SER A 145 3.32 -18.72 -15.07
N SER A 146 2.42 -18.67 -16.05
CA SER A 146 1.43 -19.73 -16.29
C SER A 146 1.57 -20.48 -17.61
N THR A 147 2.26 -19.91 -18.60
CA THR A 147 2.44 -20.55 -19.92
C THR A 147 3.76 -21.31 -20.06
N SER A 148 4.81 -20.95 -19.30
CA SER A 148 6.05 -21.75 -19.27
C SER A 148 5.85 -23.13 -18.62
N ALA A 149 4.79 -23.34 -17.84
CA ALA A 149 4.59 -24.59 -17.11
C ALA A 149 3.81 -25.68 -17.90
N LEU A 150 3.30 -25.39 -19.10
CA LEU A 150 2.38 -26.31 -19.80
C LEU A 150 2.86 -26.82 -21.17
N PHE A 151 4.10 -26.51 -21.60
CA PHE A 151 4.50 -26.79 -23.00
C PHE A 151 5.85 -27.47 -23.25
N PHE A 152 6.70 -27.79 -22.27
CA PHE A 152 8.00 -28.40 -22.56
C PHE A 152 8.38 -29.46 -21.53
N GLU A 153 8.02 -30.73 -21.77
CA GLU A 153 8.58 -31.87 -21.03
C GLU A 153 9.82 -32.46 -21.76
N ASP A 154 10.22 -31.93 -22.92
CA ASP A 154 11.23 -32.52 -23.80
C ASP A 154 12.36 -31.57 -24.26
N GLU A 155 12.49 -30.33 -23.74
CA GLU A 155 13.57 -29.41 -24.11
C GLU A 155 14.74 -29.38 -23.10
N ASP A 156 15.93 -29.12 -23.61
CA ASP A 156 17.24 -29.19 -22.94
C ASP A 156 17.33 -28.14 -21.81
N PRO A 157 17.69 -28.50 -20.56
CA PRO A 157 17.69 -27.57 -19.42
C PRO A 157 18.66 -26.37 -19.52
N GLU A 158 19.52 -26.33 -20.54
CA GLU A 158 20.40 -25.17 -20.80
C GLU A 158 19.66 -24.01 -21.51
N ASP A 159 18.58 -24.28 -22.25
CA ASP A 159 17.78 -23.25 -22.94
C ASP A 159 16.68 -22.61 -22.04
N ASP A 160 16.43 -23.19 -20.85
CA ASP A 160 15.39 -22.73 -19.91
C ASP A 160 15.82 -21.49 -19.09
N VAL A 161 17.12 -21.35 -18.80
CA VAL A 161 17.65 -20.27 -17.95
C VAL A 161 17.56 -18.91 -18.67
N ASP A 162 17.87 -18.89 -19.97
CA ASP A 162 17.83 -17.67 -20.76
C ASP A 162 16.39 -17.15 -20.95
N GLN A 163 15.42 -18.06 -21.12
CA GLN A 163 14.00 -17.70 -21.25
C GLN A 163 13.41 -17.10 -19.97
N GLU A 164 13.74 -17.65 -18.80
CA GLU A 164 13.26 -17.10 -17.52
C GLU A 164 13.84 -15.71 -17.24
N GLU A 165 15.10 -15.49 -17.59
CA GLU A 165 15.76 -14.21 -17.41
C GLU A 165 15.22 -13.13 -18.38
N GLU A 166 15.04 -13.46 -19.66
CA GLU A 166 14.38 -12.57 -20.62
C GLU A 166 12.96 -12.18 -20.16
N SER A 167 12.25 -13.14 -19.57
CA SER A 167 10.91 -12.97 -19.01
C SER A 167 10.90 -11.97 -17.86
N ARG A 168 11.84 -12.10 -16.92
CA ARG A 168 12.01 -11.12 -15.81
C ARG A 168 12.36 -9.73 -16.34
N GLN A 169 13.25 -9.64 -17.32
CA GLN A 169 13.64 -8.35 -17.91
C GLN A 169 12.50 -7.69 -18.68
N LEU A 170 11.65 -8.46 -19.36
CA LEU A 170 10.44 -7.93 -19.99
C LEU A 170 9.47 -7.39 -18.94
N GLN A 171 9.22 -8.16 -17.87
CA GLN A 171 8.36 -7.72 -16.77
C GLN A 171 8.89 -6.43 -16.12
N PHE A 172 10.19 -6.35 -15.87
CA PHE A 172 10.84 -5.17 -15.31
C PHE A 172 10.61 -3.92 -16.19
N ARG A 173 10.82 -4.04 -17.51
CA ARG A 173 10.60 -2.94 -18.47
C ARG A 173 9.14 -2.54 -18.59
N LEU A 174 8.21 -3.50 -18.51
CA LEU A 174 6.78 -3.20 -18.50
C LEU A 174 6.39 -2.41 -17.26
N VAL A 175 6.88 -2.81 -16.09
CA VAL A 175 6.66 -2.09 -14.83
C VAL A 175 7.22 -0.66 -14.92
N ASP A 176 8.43 -0.47 -15.44
CA ASP A 176 9.00 0.87 -15.65
C ASP A 176 8.12 1.72 -16.58
N ASN A 177 7.59 1.14 -17.64
CA ASN A 177 6.67 1.84 -18.53
C ASN A 177 5.38 2.25 -17.80
N TYR A 178 4.78 1.37 -17.00
CA TYR A 178 3.59 1.74 -16.23
C TYR A 178 3.89 2.83 -15.20
N LEU A 179 5.02 2.75 -14.48
CA LEU A 179 5.43 3.78 -13.53
C LEU A 179 5.57 5.14 -14.22
N GLN A 180 6.23 5.21 -15.37
CA GLN A 180 6.30 6.46 -16.15
C GLN A 180 4.92 6.96 -16.57
N ARG A 181 4.04 6.04 -16.98
CA ARG A 181 2.67 6.37 -17.41
C ARG A 181 1.80 6.88 -16.27
N LEU A 182 2.04 6.48 -15.01
CA LEU A 182 1.36 7.07 -13.86
C LEU A 182 1.53 8.60 -13.82
N HIS A 183 2.62 9.14 -14.37
CA HIS A 183 2.83 10.58 -14.48
C HIS A 183 2.33 11.14 -15.82
N SER A 184 2.60 10.45 -16.94
CA SER A 184 2.40 11.04 -18.27
C SER A 184 0.98 10.97 -18.80
N ASP A 185 0.24 9.91 -18.47
CA ASP A 185 -1.03 9.53 -19.12
C ASP A 185 -2.24 10.32 -18.63
N HIS A 186 -2.03 11.26 -17.73
CA HIS A 186 -3.04 12.25 -17.40
C HIS A 186 -3.28 13.22 -18.58
N PHE A 187 -4.50 13.76 -18.65
CA PHE A 187 -4.80 14.86 -19.58
C PHE A 187 -3.93 16.10 -19.30
N VAL A 188 -3.74 16.92 -20.33
CA VAL A 188 -2.79 18.05 -20.37
C VAL A 188 -2.92 19.00 -19.17
N HIS A 189 -4.14 19.23 -18.68
CA HIS A 189 -4.41 20.14 -17.56
C HIS A 189 -4.66 19.43 -16.22
N CYS A 190 -4.32 18.16 -16.11
CA CYS A 190 -4.47 17.43 -14.85
C CYS A 190 -3.38 17.86 -13.85
N PRO A 191 -3.73 18.26 -12.62
CA PRO A 191 -2.75 18.65 -11.62
C PRO A 191 -1.84 17.50 -11.17
N TRP A 192 -2.34 16.25 -11.18
CA TRP A 192 -1.57 15.05 -10.85
C TRP A 192 -0.39 14.80 -11.79
N LYS A 193 -0.42 15.36 -13.01
CA LYS A 193 0.69 15.28 -13.97
C LYS A 193 1.97 15.96 -13.46
N ASN A 194 1.80 17.02 -12.66
CA ASN A 194 2.91 17.84 -12.18
C ASN A 194 3.30 17.48 -10.75
N LYS A 195 2.36 17.00 -9.95
CA LYS A 195 2.57 16.81 -8.51
C LYS A 195 1.77 15.62 -7.97
N GLY A 196 2.50 14.64 -7.46
CA GLY A 196 1.94 13.55 -6.64
C GLY A 196 1.91 13.90 -5.15
N VAL A 197 1.29 13.02 -4.36
CA VAL A 197 1.33 13.08 -2.90
C VAL A 197 2.74 12.72 -2.42
N PRO A 198 3.41 13.58 -1.61
CA PRO A 198 4.68 13.23 -0.99
C PRO A 198 4.50 12.03 -0.06
N LEU A 199 5.49 11.12 -0.03
CA LEU A 199 5.38 9.88 0.76
C LEU A 199 5.22 10.16 2.27
N SER A 200 5.77 11.27 2.77
CA SER A 200 5.64 11.71 4.15
C SER A 200 4.18 11.84 4.63
N TYR A 201 3.23 12.19 3.76
CA TYR A 201 1.81 12.28 4.11
C TYR A 201 1.13 10.90 4.27
N TYR A 202 1.74 9.85 3.73
CA TYR A 202 1.35 8.46 3.97
C TYR A 202 2.06 7.84 5.17
N LEU A 203 3.10 8.48 5.72
CA LEU A 203 3.69 8.02 6.97
C LEU A 203 2.88 8.54 8.16
N PHE A 204 3.12 8.01 9.35
CA PHE A 204 2.45 8.52 10.55
C PHE A 204 3.00 9.90 10.89
N ASP A 205 2.10 10.86 11.14
CA ASP A 205 2.45 12.18 11.64
C ASP A 205 2.18 12.24 13.16
N TYR A 206 3.09 12.89 13.89
CA TYR A 206 2.97 13.15 15.32
C TYR A 206 1.93 14.22 15.66
N THR A 207 1.57 15.09 14.70
CA THR A 207 0.68 16.23 14.96
C THR A 207 -0.71 15.81 15.46
N ASP A 208 -1.19 14.63 15.07
CA ASP A 208 -2.52 14.12 15.42
C ASP A 208 -2.50 12.98 16.44
N THR A 209 -1.63 13.10 17.45
CA THR A 209 -1.44 12.07 18.49
C THR A 209 -2.76 11.64 19.14
N SER A 210 -3.66 12.58 19.47
CA SER A 210 -4.91 12.27 20.16
C SER A 210 -5.83 11.36 19.32
N THR A 211 -6.00 11.64 18.03
CA THR A 211 -6.86 10.85 17.15
C THR A 211 -6.25 9.48 16.86
N GLN A 212 -4.93 9.42 16.66
CA GLN A 212 -4.22 8.14 16.46
C GLN A 212 -4.37 7.21 17.67
N LEU A 213 -4.20 7.75 18.89
CA LEU A 213 -4.37 6.97 20.12
C LEU A 213 -5.83 6.56 20.34
N ALA A 214 -6.80 7.42 20.06
CA ALA A 214 -8.22 7.07 20.15
C ALA A 214 -8.61 5.96 19.16
N ASN A 215 -8.11 6.03 17.92
CA ASN A 215 -8.34 4.99 16.90
C ASN A 215 -7.69 3.65 17.30
N LEU A 216 -6.48 3.69 17.87
CA LEU A 216 -5.84 2.50 18.42
C LEU A 216 -6.67 1.91 19.57
N GLU A 217 -7.12 2.73 20.52
CA GLU A 217 -7.92 2.26 21.66
C GLU A 217 -9.18 1.53 21.19
N ASN A 218 -9.93 2.13 20.26
CA ASN A 218 -11.12 1.53 19.67
C ASN A 218 -10.80 0.19 18.99
N THR A 219 -9.72 0.13 18.22
CA THR A 219 -9.28 -1.09 17.53
C THR A 219 -8.90 -2.19 18.53
N LEU A 220 -8.20 -1.84 19.61
CA LEU A 220 -7.80 -2.78 20.65
C LEU A 220 -9.01 -3.35 21.39
N LEU A 221 -9.98 -2.50 21.73
CA LEU A 221 -11.23 -2.94 22.37
C LEU A 221 -12.02 -3.88 21.46
N GLU A 222 -12.17 -3.55 20.17
CA GLU A 222 -12.85 -4.41 19.20
C GLU A 222 -12.17 -5.78 19.05
N LEU A 223 -10.84 -5.81 18.97
CA LEU A 223 -10.06 -7.04 18.91
C LEU A 223 -10.17 -7.86 20.20
N GLN A 224 -10.19 -7.19 21.35
CA GLN A 224 -10.29 -7.85 22.65
C GLN A 224 -11.66 -8.49 22.86
N ASP A 225 -12.74 -7.79 22.47
CA ASP A 225 -14.11 -8.30 22.55
C ASP A 225 -14.34 -9.52 21.64
N ASN A 226 -13.52 -9.67 20.60
CA ASN A 226 -13.60 -10.74 19.61
C ASN A 226 -12.32 -11.60 19.57
N VAL A 227 -11.62 -11.73 20.70
CA VAL A 227 -10.33 -12.44 20.80
C VAL A 227 -10.45 -13.94 20.47
N ASP A 228 -11.64 -14.50 20.65
CA ASP A 228 -11.98 -15.87 20.31
C ASP A 228 -11.87 -16.14 18.80
N LEU A 229 -12.17 -15.14 17.96
CA LEU A 229 -11.99 -15.22 16.52
C LEU A 229 -10.50 -15.17 16.14
N LEU A 230 -9.70 -14.36 16.84
CA LEU A 230 -8.24 -14.34 16.65
C LEU A 230 -7.63 -15.69 17.05
N SER A 231 -8.09 -16.28 18.15
CA SER A 231 -7.57 -17.57 18.66
C SER A 231 -7.86 -18.77 17.74
N THR A 232 -8.56 -18.58 16.62
CA THR A 232 -8.76 -19.63 15.60
C THR A 232 -7.51 -19.92 14.77
N ARG A 233 -6.48 -19.08 14.87
CA ARG A 233 -5.18 -19.24 14.21
C ARG A 233 -4.04 -19.06 15.20
N SER A 234 -2.91 -19.72 14.95
CA SER A 234 -1.68 -19.47 15.69
C SER A 234 -0.93 -18.26 15.13
N PHE A 235 -0.48 -17.37 16.02
CA PHE A 235 0.25 -16.16 15.65
C PHE A 235 1.61 -16.11 16.34
N LYS A 236 2.63 -15.78 15.56
CA LYS A 236 3.95 -15.46 16.09
C LYS A 236 3.94 -14.03 16.63
N LEU A 237 3.97 -13.91 17.95
CA LEU A 237 3.99 -12.63 18.66
C LEU A 237 5.42 -12.06 18.62
N ALA A 238 5.74 -11.35 17.55
CA ALA A 238 7.08 -10.83 17.27
C ALA A 238 7.44 -9.53 18.03
N LEU A 239 6.57 -9.04 18.92
CA LEU A 239 6.82 -7.85 19.73
C LEU A 239 7.40 -8.22 21.09
N ASP A 240 8.36 -7.42 21.56
CA ASP A 240 8.98 -7.57 22.87
C ASP A 240 7.94 -7.45 23.99
N ASP A 241 8.08 -8.27 25.04
CA ASP A 241 7.16 -8.24 26.19
C ASP A 241 7.12 -6.86 26.87
N SER A 242 8.21 -6.10 26.82
CA SER A 242 8.26 -4.71 27.32
C SER A 242 7.23 -3.82 26.61
N VAL A 243 7.15 -3.90 25.29
CA VAL A 243 6.21 -3.11 24.46
C VAL A 243 4.77 -3.50 24.79
N ILE A 244 4.51 -4.79 24.93
CA ILE A 244 3.19 -5.30 25.30
C ILE A 244 2.80 -4.83 26.70
N ASN A 245 3.69 -4.94 27.68
CA ASN A 245 3.44 -4.50 29.05
C ASN A 245 3.14 -3.00 29.10
N ASP A 246 3.85 -2.18 28.33
CA ASP A 246 3.58 -0.76 28.22
C ASP A 246 2.18 -0.48 27.66
N LEU A 247 1.77 -1.20 26.61
CA LEU A 247 0.45 -1.04 26.01
C LEU A 247 -0.67 -1.54 26.95
N GLN A 248 -0.44 -2.64 27.66
CA GLN A 248 -1.36 -3.15 28.67
C GLN A 248 -1.49 -2.18 29.84
N ALA A 249 -0.40 -1.60 30.32
CA ALA A 249 -0.45 -0.57 31.35
C ALA A 249 -1.24 0.68 30.89
N TRP A 250 -1.08 1.10 29.62
CA TRP A 250 -1.86 2.20 29.06
C TRP A 250 -3.37 1.91 28.99
N THR A 251 -3.73 0.65 28.71
CA THR A 251 -5.13 0.19 28.65
C THR A 251 -5.68 -0.34 29.98
N ASN A 252 -5.01 -0.08 31.11
CA ASN A 252 -5.37 -0.57 32.44
C ASN A 252 -5.53 -2.10 32.53
N GLY A 253 -4.73 -2.84 31.76
CA GLY A 253 -4.71 -4.30 31.75
C GLY A 253 -5.92 -4.95 31.09
N LYS A 254 -6.79 -4.18 30.42
CA LYS A 254 -8.01 -4.71 29.78
C LYS A 254 -7.72 -5.54 28.52
N ILE A 255 -6.59 -5.27 27.87
CA ILE A 255 -6.25 -5.86 26.57
C ILE A 255 -5.24 -7.00 26.77
N GLY A 256 -5.58 -8.19 26.28
CA GLY A 256 -4.72 -9.37 26.26
C GLY A 256 -3.59 -9.25 25.23
N LYS A 257 -2.52 -10.04 25.41
CA LYS A 257 -1.30 -9.97 24.58
C LYS A 257 -1.57 -10.11 23.08
N LEU A 258 -2.45 -11.03 22.68
CA LEU A 258 -2.78 -11.25 21.26
C LEU A 258 -3.44 -10.02 20.62
N ALA A 259 -4.50 -9.48 21.24
CA ALA A 259 -5.18 -8.28 20.76
C ALA A 259 -4.25 -7.06 20.76
N ALA A 260 -3.41 -6.92 21.81
CA ALA A 260 -2.37 -5.90 21.90
C ALA A 260 -1.39 -5.96 20.72
N THR A 261 -0.84 -7.14 20.43
CA THR A 261 0.11 -7.31 19.31
C THR A 261 -0.54 -7.03 17.95
N VAL A 262 -1.71 -7.63 17.70
CA VAL A 262 -2.43 -7.50 16.42
C VAL A 262 -2.85 -6.04 16.18
N GLY A 263 -3.43 -5.39 17.18
CA GLY A 263 -3.91 -4.01 17.05
C GLY A 263 -2.79 -2.98 16.94
N LEU A 264 -1.70 -3.13 17.71
CA LEU A 264 -0.56 -2.20 17.63
C LEU A 264 0.15 -2.24 16.26
N LEU A 265 0.14 -3.39 15.60
CA LEU A 265 0.65 -3.55 14.23
C LEU A 265 -0.33 -3.06 13.15
N GLY A 266 -1.49 -2.52 13.55
CA GLY A 266 -2.42 -1.87 12.62
C GLY A 266 -3.36 -2.81 11.89
N TRP A 267 -3.62 -3.98 12.46
CA TRP A 267 -4.64 -4.90 11.95
C TRP A 267 -6.00 -4.59 12.56
N GLU A 268 -7.01 -4.49 11.71
CA GLU A 268 -8.41 -4.35 12.11
C GLU A 268 -9.17 -5.65 11.83
N LEU A 269 -10.03 -6.07 12.76
CA LEU A 269 -10.95 -7.16 12.50
C LEU A 269 -12.06 -6.69 11.55
N LYS A 270 -12.35 -7.49 10.52
CA LYS A 270 -13.46 -7.27 9.59
C LYS A 270 -14.21 -8.58 9.38
N ILE A 271 -15.49 -8.45 9.04
CA ILE A 271 -16.32 -9.54 8.56
C ILE A 271 -16.64 -9.29 7.11
N GLN A 272 -16.52 -10.32 6.28
CA GLN A 272 -16.94 -10.27 4.91
C GLN A 272 -17.98 -11.35 4.62
N THR A 273 -19.08 -10.97 3.98
CA THR A 273 -20.12 -11.92 3.57
C THR A 273 -19.83 -12.42 2.15
N PHE A 274 -19.81 -13.73 1.98
CA PHE A 274 -19.64 -14.40 0.69
C PHE A 274 -20.82 -15.35 0.46
N GLY A 275 -21.80 -14.94 -0.35
CA GLY A 275 -23.07 -15.66 -0.47
C GLY A 275 -23.76 -15.81 0.90
N THR A 276 -23.93 -17.06 1.36
CA THR A 276 -24.51 -17.37 2.69
C THR A 276 -23.48 -17.42 3.82
N LYS A 277 -22.19 -17.42 3.49
CA LYS A 277 -21.10 -17.56 4.46
C LYS A 277 -20.64 -16.19 4.93
N LYS A 278 -20.19 -16.12 6.18
CA LYS A 278 -19.57 -14.91 6.75
C LYS A 278 -18.19 -15.30 7.25
N LEU A 279 -17.17 -14.62 6.76
CA LEU A 279 -15.78 -14.90 7.09
C LEU A 279 -15.23 -13.76 7.93
N SER A 280 -14.54 -14.08 9.02
CA SER A 280 -13.73 -13.12 9.77
C SER A 280 -12.34 -13.05 9.16
N LEU A 281 -11.82 -11.83 9.05
CA LEU A 281 -10.48 -11.57 8.55
C LEU A 281 -9.86 -10.38 9.26
N LEU A 282 -8.54 -10.36 9.35
CA LEU A 282 -7.79 -9.16 9.68
C LEU A 282 -7.53 -8.38 8.40
N LYS A 283 -7.67 -7.05 8.44
CA LYS A 283 -7.34 -6.15 7.34
C LYS A 283 -6.44 -5.03 7.86
N CYS A 284 -5.33 -4.78 7.18
CA CYS A 284 -4.56 -3.56 7.40
C CYS A 284 -5.16 -2.42 6.54
N PRO A 285 -5.57 -1.29 7.11
CA PRO A 285 -6.14 -0.18 6.34
C PRO A 285 -5.09 0.56 5.49
N ARG A 286 -3.79 0.41 5.82
CA ARG A 286 -2.69 1.10 5.14
C ARG A 286 -2.19 0.33 3.92
N CYS A 287 -1.92 -0.98 4.08
CA CYS A 287 -1.45 -1.80 2.98
C CYS A 287 -2.48 -2.71 2.32
N LEU A 288 -3.73 -2.69 2.80
CA LEU A 288 -4.87 -3.45 2.27
C LEU A 288 -4.73 -4.97 2.35
N ARG A 289 -3.63 -5.47 2.94
CA ARG A 289 -3.42 -6.90 3.19
C ARG A 289 -4.55 -7.45 4.06
N ARG A 290 -4.95 -8.69 3.77
CA ARG A 290 -5.97 -9.43 4.50
C ARG A 290 -5.42 -10.78 4.97
N ILE A 291 -5.77 -11.17 6.19
CA ILE A 291 -5.48 -12.50 6.75
C ILE A 291 -6.83 -13.13 7.09
N LEU A 292 -7.15 -14.26 6.45
CA LEU A 292 -8.38 -14.99 6.73
C LEU A 292 -8.24 -15.74 8.06
N LEU A 293 -9.22 -15.59 8.96
CA LEU A 293 -9.24 -16.27 10.24
C LEU A 293 -10.12 -17.53 10.17
N SER A 294 -11.44 -17.35 10.13
CA SER A 294 -12.41 -18.45 10.19
C SER A 294 -13.80 -18.05 9.65
N GLU A 295 -14.69 -19.04 9.51
CA GLU A 295 -16.10 -18.81 9.23
C GLU A 295 -16.84 -18.44 10.54
N VAL A 296 -17.61 -17.36 10.51
CA VAL A 296 -18.35 -16.82 11.66
C VAL A 296 -19.78 -17.36 11.62
N SER A 297 -20.20 -18.00 12.70
CA SER A 297 -21.59 -18.44 12.86
C SER A 297 -22.52 -17.25 13.07
N ASN A 298 -23.76 -17.35 12.56
CA ASN A 298 -24.75 -16.26 12.61
C ASN A 298 -25.05 -15.74 14.03
N ALA A 299 -24.81 -16.53 15.08
CA ALA A 299 -25.03 -16.14 16.48
C ALA A 299 -24.01 -15.12 17.01
N LYS A 300 -22.77 -15.10 16.49
CA LYS A 300 -21.69 -14.19 16.95
C LYS A 300 -21.69 -12.81 16.27
N LEU A 301 -22.59 -12.57 15.33
CA LEU A 301 -22.61 -11.33 14.54
C LEU A 301 -23.24 -10.12 15.24
N GLN A 302 -23.94 -10.32 16.36
CA GLN A 302 -24.63 -9.23 17.05
C GLN A 302 -23.68 -8.33 17.86
N SER A 303 -22.43 -8.77 18.09
CA SER A 303 -21.43 -8.03 18.87
C SER A 303 -20.48 -7.17 18.04
N ILE A 304 -20.51 -7.26 16.70
CA ILE A 304 -19.50 -6.61 15.84
C ILE A 304 -20.08 -5.31 15.25
N PRO A 305 -19.40 -4.16 15.41
CA PRO A 305 -19.92 -2.87 14.94
C PRO A 305 -20.10 -2.82 13.41
N PRO A 306 -21.04 -2.00 12.91
CA PRO A 306 -21.40 -1.95 11.48
C PRO A 306 -20.23 -1.56 10.55
N ASN A 307 -19.24 -0.81 11.06
CA ASN A 307 -18.03 -0.44 10.31
C ASN A 307 -17.08 -1.63 10.06
N GLY A 308 -17.34 -2.79 10.66
CA GLY A 308 -16.60 -4.03 10.46
C GLY A 308 -17.07 -4.85 9.24
N VAL A 309 -18.22 -4.53 8.65
CA VAL A 309 -18.81 -5.32 7.56
C VAL A 309 -18.31 -4.84 6.20
N LEU A 310 -17.54 -5.67 5.50
CA LEU A 310 -17.13 -5.42 4.12
C LEU A 310 -18.26 -5.73 3.15
N MET A 311 -18.21 -5.10 1.97
CA MET A 311 -19.16 -5.32 0.89
C MET A 311 -19.30 -6.83 0.57
N PRO A 312 -20.53 -7.34 0.41
CA PRO A 312 -20.77 -8.72 0.01
C PRO A 312 -20.11 -9.03 -1.33
N ILE A 313 -19.55 -10.23 -1.45
CA ILE A 313 -18.98 -10.75 -2.71
C ILE A 313 -19.75 -12.01 -3.10
N ASP A 314 -20.14 -12.11 -4.37
CA ASP A 314 -21.00 -13.20 -4.87
C ASP A 314 -20.31 -14.57 -4.91
N PHE A 315 -18.98 -14.59 -4.95
CA PHE A 315 -18.18 -15.81 -5.06
C PHE A 315 -17.21 -15.93 -3.87
N PRO A 316 -17.45 -16.84 -2.91
CA PRO A 316 -16.42 -17.18 -1.93
C PRO A 316 -15.19 -17.74 -2.64
N PRO A 317 -13.96 -17.44 -2.16
CA PRO A 317 -12.84 -18.30 -2.49
C PRO A 317 -13.23 -19.73 -2.06
N GLU A 318 -13.06 -20.71 -2.95
CA GLU A 318 -13.33 -22.11 -2.61
C GLU A 318 -12.45 -22.48 -1.42
N LEU A 319 -13.03 -22.48 -0.21
CA LEU A 319 -12.39 -23.04 0.97
C LEU A 319 -12.31 -24.53 0.68
N GLY A 320 -11.11 -25.02 0.34
CA GLY A 320 -10.87 -26.43 0.10
C GLY A 320 -11.49 -27.25 1.22
N SER A 321 -12.48 -28.08 0.88
CA SER A 321 -12.99 -29.10 1.80
C SER A 321 -11.99 -30.25 1.78
N GLU A 322 -10.86 -30.07 2.43
CA GLU A 322 -9.82 -31.07 2.50
C GLU A 322 -10.02 -31.90 3.76
N ASN A 323 -10.63 -33.07 3.57
CA ASN A 323 -10.36 -34.27 4.35
C ASN A 323 -8.96 -34.82 3.99
N ASP A 324 -7.97 -33.97 3.74
CA ASP A 324 -6.58 -34.40 3.64
C ASP A 324 -6.03 -34.44 5.06
N GLU A 325 -5.86 -35.66 5.57
CA GLU A 325 -5.03 -35.96 6.73
C GLU A 325 -3.55 -35.76 6.36
N SER A 326 -3.18 -34.63 5.76
CA SER A 326 -1.79 -34.22 5.66
C SER A 326 -1.39 -33.52 6.95
N ASP A 327 -0.53 -34.22 7.66
CA ASP A 327 0.23 -33.83 8.83
C ASP A 327 1.01 -32.52 8.53
N GLU A 328 0.39 -31.36 8.75
CA GLU A 328 0.99 -30.07 8.44
C GLU A 328 0.93 -29.16 9.66
N ASN A 329 2.10 -28.95 10.27
CA ASN A 329 2.33 -27.87 11.23
C ASN A 329 1.73 -26.59 10.66
N GLU A 330 0.58 -26.14 11.17
CA GLU A 330 0.01 -24.84 10.81
C GLU A 330 1.08 -23.79 11.11
N GLU A 331 1.77 -23.31 10.08
CA GLU A 331 2.84 -22.32 10.21
C GLU A 331 2.27 -21.12 10.98
N GLU A 332 2.89 -20.79 12.11
CA GLU A 332 2.47 -19.62 12.89
C GLU A 332 2.48 -18.37 12.02
N ILE A 333 1.38 -17.62 12.04
CA ILE A 333 1.25 -16.41 11.22
C ILE A 333 2.10 -15.31 11.85
N ASN A 334 3.13 -14.86 11.12
CA ASN A 334 3.92 -13.71 11.52
C ASN A 334 3.23 -12.41 11.07
N VAL A 335 2.50 -11.80 12.00
CA VAL A 335 1.71 -10.58 11.77
C VAL A 335 2.51 -9.39 11.24
N ILE A 336 3.82 -9.34 11.44
CA ILE A 336 4.69 -8.28 10.90
C ILE A 336 5.00 -8.56 9.42
N GLU A 337 5.40 -9.79 9.11
CA GLU A 337 5.81 -10.21 7.75
C GLU A 337 4.62 -10.31 6.79
N GLU A 338 3.40 -10.47 7.30
CA GLU A 338 2.20 -10.48 6.45
C GLU A 338 1.92 -9.12 5.80
N HIS A 339 2.35 -8.01 6.39
CA HIS A 339 2.15 -6.69 5.76
C HIS A 339 2.93 -6.57 4.45
N GLN A 340 2.42 -5.73 3.54
CA GLN A 340 3.22 -5.31 2.39
C GLN A 340 4.48 -4.54 2.83
N PRO A 341 5.60 -4.64 2.09
CA PRO A 341 6.86 -3.95 2.43
C PRO A 341 6.74 -2.43 2.57
N TRP A 342 5.73 -1.82 1.92
CA TRP A 342 5.44 -0.39 1.94
C TRP A 342 4.38 0.02 2.98
N CYS A 343 3.97 -0.87 3.89
CA CYS A 343 2.98 -0.57 4.92
C CYS A 343 3.53 0.44 5.95
N SER A 344 2.83 1.55 6.21
CA SER A 344 3.31 2.58 7.15
C SER A 344 3.47 2.12 8.60
N PHE A 345 2.85 1.00 9.00
CA PHE A 345 3.01 0.43 10.35
C PHE A 345 4.35 -0.26 10.55
N VAL A 346 4.86 -0.97 9.53
CA VAL A 346 6.05 -1.84 9.64
C VAL A 346 7.24 -1.39 8.81
N ALA A 347 7.00 -0.61 7.74
CA ALA A 347 8.05 -0.04 6.92
C ALA A 347 8.84 1.01 7.70
N LEU A 348 10.12 1.13 7.36
CA LEU A 348 10.97 2.20 7.88
C LEU A 348 10.57 3.52 7.22
N THR A 349 10.43 4.57 8.01
CA THR A 349 10.29 5.94 7.51
C THR A 349 11.63 6.44 6.95
N GLU A 350 11.60 7.20 5.84
CA GLU A 350 12.82 7.70 5.18
C GLU A 350 13.60 8.68 6.08
N HIS A 351 12.92 9.46 6.92
CA HIS A 351 13.54 10.55 7.68
C HIS A 351 14.02 10.15 9.08
N GLU A 352 13.43 9.12 9.70
CA GLU A 352 13.75 8.75 11.08
C GLU A 352 14.18 7.28 11.22
N HIS A 353 14.05 6.45 10.18
CA HIS A 353 14.24 4.99 10.26
C HIS A 353 13.44 4.35 11.41
N ILE A 354 12.32 4.95 11.79
CA ILE A 354 11.41 4.42 12.83
C ILE A 354 10.20 3.78 12.13
N GLN A 355 9.77 2.63 12.65
CA GLN A 355 8.57 1.94 12.19
C GLN A 355 7.32 2.58 12.81
N GLY A 356 6.20 2.64 12.07
CA GLY A 356 4.99 3.32 12.54
C GLY A 356 4.47 2.85 13.89
N TYR A 357 4.50 1.54 14.17
CA TYR A 357 4.07 1.03 15.48
C TYR A 357 4.97 1.52 16.64
N LYS A 358 6.27 1.72 16.40
CA LYS A 358 7.20 2.29 17.39
C LYS A 358 6.90 3.77 17.63
N LEU A 359 6.50 4.49 16.59
CA LEU A 359 6.00 5.86 16.69
C LEU A 359 4.81 5.96 17.64
N ILE A 360 3.83 5.07 17.45
CA ILE A 360 2.63 5.00 18.28
C ILE A 360 3.00 4.67 19.73
N MET A 361 3.96 3.78 19.96
CA MET A 361 4.47 3.53 21.31
C MET A 361 5.12 4.76 21.95
N ALA A 362 5.89 5.55 21.18
CA ALA A 362 6.45 6.81 21.66
C ALA A 362 5.36 7.83 22.02
N MET A 363 4.26 7.88 21.26
CA MET A 363 3.07 8.69 21.57
C MET A 363 2.43 8.25 22.89
N ILE A 364 2.24 6.94 23.10
CA ILE A 364 1.69 6.38 24.35
C ILE A 364 2.57 6.77 25.55
N GLN A 365 3.88 6.59 25.44
CA GLN A 365 4.83 6.90 26.52
C GLN A 365 4.85 8.39 26.84
N SER A 366 4.76 9.26 25.83
CA SER A 366 4.70 10.72 26.02
C SER A 366 3.41 11.12 26.75
N ASN A 367 2.27 10.53 26.38
CA ASN A 367 0.97 10.80 27.02
C ASN A 367 0.94 10.36 28.50
N LYS A 368 1.55 9.21 28.85
CA LYS A 368 1.64 8.73 30.24
C LYS A 368 2.35 9.69 31.18
N ASN A 369 3.37 10.39 30.68
CA ASN A 369 4.22 11.24 31.53
C ASN A 369 3.59 12.59 31.86
N GLY A 370 2.38 12.90 31.37
CA GLY A 370 1.74 14.21 31.60
C GLY A 370 2.51 15.40 31.04
N LEU A 371 3.63 15.16 30.36
CA LEU A 371 4.30 16.12 29.52
C LEU A 371 3.45 16.23 28.26
N GLY A 372 2.46 17.13 28.29
CA GLY A 372 1.98 17.75 27.06
C GLY A 372 3.21 18.34 26.37
N THR A 373 3.74 17.63 25.38
CA THR A 373 5.00 17.98 24.76
C THR A 373 4.79 19.19 23.87
N SER A 374 5.02 20.37 24.46
CA SER A 374 5.82 21.38 23.77
C SER A 374 7.25 20.83 23.66
N ILE A 375 7.46 19.87 22.75
CA ILE A 375 8.80 19.63 22.23
C ILE A 375 9.17 20.89 21.44
N PRO A 376 10.40 21.42 21.58
CA PRO A 376 10.85 22.51 20.74
C PRO A 376 10.63 22.09 19.30
N SER A 377 9.75 22.81 18.61
CA SER A 377 9.89 22.98 17.18
C SER A 377 11.30 23.56 16.99
N THR A 378 12.32 22.69 16.90
CA THR A 378 13.34 22.93 15.91
C THR A 378 12.53 23.17 14.66
N PRO A 379 12.58 24.39 14.09
CA PRO A 379 12.02 24.60 12.78
C PRO A 379 12.55 23.43 11.98
N LEU A 380 11.65 22.66 11.36
CA LEU A 380 12.03 22.13 10.07
C LEU A 380 12.58 23.38 9.38
N ASP A 381 13.89 23.43 9.21
CA ASP A 381 14.46 24.10 8.08
C ASP A 381 13.70 23.47 6.92
N ARG A 382 12.55 24.07 6.63
CA ARG A 382 12.14 24.33 5.29
C ARG A 382 13.42 24.84 4.71
N ASP A 383 14.05 23.97 3.93
CA ASP A 383 14.77 24.42 2.77
C ASP A 383 13.86 25.50 2.19
N ASN A 384 14.21 26.75 2.50
CA ASN A 384 14.22 27.77 1.50
C ASN A 384 15.09 27.13 0.41
N ASP A 385 14.43 26.35 -0.45
CA ASP A 385 14.59 26.59 -1.86
C ASP A 385 14.58 28.11 -1.97
N GLU A 386 15.78 28.67 -2.06
CA GLU A 386 16.00 29.86 -2.83
C GLU A 386 15.31 29.59 -4.17
N ILE A 387 14.03 29.95 -4.20
CA ILE A 387 13.49 30.68 -5.32
C ILE A 387 14.42 31.90 -5.37
N MET A 388 15.52 31.74 -6.11
CA MET A 388 16.04 32.82 -6.92
C MET A 388 14.85 33.30 -7.73
N SER A 389 14.17 34.28 -7.16
CA SER A 389 13.32 35.17 -7.92
C SER A 389 14.27 35.86 -8.90
N ASP A 390 14.31 35.36 -10.14
CA ASP A 390 14.77 36.09 -11.32
C ASP A 390 13.82 37.28 -11.63
N ALA A 391 13.50 38.04 -10.59
CA ALA A 391 12.63 39.20 -10.62
C ALA A 391 13.23 40.33 -9.77
N ASP A 392 14.54 40.53 -9.87
CA ASP A 392 15.16 41.83 -9.52
C ASP A 392 16.46 42.16 -10.29
N MET A 393 16.71 41.48 -11.41
CA MET A 393 17.68 41.94 -12.43
C MET A 393 17.00 42.12 -13.79
N SER A 394 16.07 43.08 -13.94
CA SER A 394 15.69 43.55 -15.30
C SER A 394 14.88 44.84 -15.36
N VAL A 395 14.96 45.74 -14.37
CA VAL A 395 14.30 47.07 -14.48
C VAL A 395 15.32 48.17 -14.80
N ASN A 396 16.51 48.13 -14.20
CA ASN A 396 17.55 49.12 -14.51
C ASN A 396 18.24 48.91 -15.88
N GLU A 397 18.42 47.66 -16.33
CA GLU A 397 19.03 47.40 -17.65
C GLU A 397 18.05 47.68 -18.81
N SER A 398 16.75 47.50 -18.55
CA SER A 398 15.66 47.84 -19.48
C SER A 398 15.44 49.36 -19.60
N LEU A 399 15.66 50.12 -18.53
CA LEU A 399 15.62 51.59 -18.54
C LEU A 399 16.83 52.20 -19.25
N SER A 400 18.05 51.67 -19.05
CA SER A 400 19.24 52.13 -19.79
C SER A 400 19.13 51.84 -21.30
N ARG A 401 18.54 50.71 -21.71
CA ARG A 401 18.27 50.42 -23.13
C ARG A 401 17.19 51.31 -23.76
N LEU A 402 16.21 51.79 -22.97
CA LEU A 402 15.20 52.74 -23.42
C LEU A 402 15.73 54.18 -23.55
N GLU A 403 16.71 54.57 -22.75
CA GLU A 403 17.39 55.87 -22.88
C GLU A 403 18.34 55.93 -24.08
N ASP A 404 18.95 54.81 -24.47
CA ASP A 404 19.79 54.75 -25.66
C ASP A 404 18.99 54.69 -26.98
N LEU A 405 17.76 54.13 -26.95
CA LEU A 405 16.83 54.19 -28.09
C LEU A 405 16.22 55.59 -28.32
N LYS A 406 16.13 56.42 -27.27
CA LYS A 406 15.70 57.83 -27.38
C LYS A 406 16.77 58.78 -27.95
N LYS A 407 18.01 58.31 -28.14
CA LYS A 407 19.09 59.08 -28.78
C LYS A 407 19.23 58.78 -30.29
N LEU A 408 18.46 57.82 -30.80
CA LEU A 408 18.51 57.37 -32.20
C LEU A 408 17.25 57.73 -33.01
N PHE A 409 16.29 58.42 -32.39
CA PHE A 409 15.17 59.13 -33.01
C PHE A 409 15.12 60.54 -32.45
#